data_AF-A0A820YQR8-F1
#
_entry.id   AF-A0A820YQR8-F1
#
_cell.length_a   1.000
_cell.length_b   1.000
_cell.length_c   1.000
_cell.angle_alpha   90.00
_cell.angle_beta   90.00
_cell.angle_gamma   90.00
#
_symmetry.space_group_name_H-M   'P 1'
#
loop_
_entity.id
_entity.type
_entity.pdbx_description
1 polymer ?
#
loop_
_entity_poly.entity_id
_entity_poly.type
_entity_poly.pdbx_seq_one_letter_code
_entity_poly.pdbx_strand_id
1 'polypeptide(L)'
;AHLKSMCRIYIPRSFVERADTAYISLVKTVRYLNALAIRERISTATCLLIAYYGAKHNLKHFYLRRNCVILRNEYRKYVFNERDDNNEQIHSWLEKNCRKYDHVEDAISILFGRPWKMLTDWEYNHIHV
;
A
#
# COMPACT_ATOMS: atom_id res chain seq x y z
N ALA A 1 16.83 -37.18 0.14
CA ALA A 1 15.76 -36.18 -0.05
C ALA A 1 15.74 -35.23 1.15
N HIS A 2 16.40 -34.08 1.07
CA HIS A 2 16.36 -33.09 2.15
C HIS A 2 15.08 -32.27 2.02
N LEU A 3 14.09 -32.61 2.84
CA LEU A 3 12.96 -31.74 3.14
C LEU A 3 13.50 -30.49 3.83
N LYS A 4 13.81 -29.46 3.05
CA LYS A 4 13.94 -28.10 3.56
C LYS A 4 12.55 -27.73 4.06
N SER A 5 12.24 -28.00 5.33
CA SER A 5 10.98 -27.61 5.92
C SER A 5 10.96 -26.08 5.90
N MET A 6 10.35 -25.51 4.87
CA MET A 6 10.06 -24.08 4.86
C MET A 6 9.23 -23.83 6.11
N CYS A 7 9.80 -23.11 7.08
CA CYS A 7 8.99 -22.55 8.16
C CYS A 7 7.81 -21.88 7.48
N ARG A 8 6.59 -22.42 7.68
CA ARG A 8 5.37 -21.77 7.23
C ARG A 8 5.21 -20.56 8.13
N ILE A 9 5.88 -19.47 7.76
CA ILE A 9 5.70 -18.17 8.38
C ILE A 9 4.22 -17.83 8.20
N TYR A 10 3.53 -17.61 9.31
CA TYR A 10 2.13 -17.19 9.28
C TYR A 10 2.03 -15.86 8.54
N ILE A 11 1.20 -15.82 7.50
CA ILE A 11 0.90 -14.59 6.75
C ILE A 11 -0.53 -14.20 7.09
N PRO A 12 -0.74 -13.06 7.78
CA PRO A 12 -2.08 -12.64 8.15
C PRO A 12 -2.96 -12.42 6.92
N ARG A 13 -4.18 -12.98 6.96
CA ARG A 13 -5.10 -12.94 5.82
C ARG A 13 -6.18 -11.88 5.99
N SER A 14 -6.64 -11.67 7.21
CA SER A 14 -7.65 -10.65 7.52
C SER A 14 -7.02 -9.26 7.54
N PHE A 15 -7.80 -8.22 7.23
CA PHE A 15 -7.32 -6.84 7.31
C PHE A 15 -6.88 -6.46 8.73
N VAL A 16 -7.59 -6.96 9.75
CA VAL A 16 -7.36 -6.64 11.17
C VAL A 16 -6.02 -7.17 11.67
N GLU A 17 -5.57 -8.34 11.18
CA GLU A 17 -4.30 -8.92 11.58
C GLU A 17 -3.11 -8.42 10.74
N ARG A 18 -3.37 -7.76 9.61
CA ARG A 18 -2.31 -7.17 8.77
C ARG A 18 -1.95 -5.78 9.26
N ALA A 19 -0.73 -5.34 8.93
CA ALA A 19 -0.22 -4.04 9.32
C ALA A 19 -0.81 -2.87 8.49
N ASP A 20 -1.86 -3.09 7.70
CA ASP A 20 -2.47 -2.09 6.82
C ASP A 20 -2.77 -0.77 7.55
N THR A 21 -3.45 -0.83 8.71
CA THR A 21 -3.82 0.36 9.51
C THR A 21 -2.61 1.07 10.11
N ALA A 22 -1.58 0.32 10.51
CA ALA A 22 -0.35 0.87 11.05
C ALA A 22 0.41 1.68 9.99
N TYR A 23 0.52 1.17 8.76
CA TYR A 23 1.16 1.92 7.66
C TYR A 23 0.42 3.20 7.31
N ILE A 24 -0.92 3.15 7.23
CA ILE A 24 -1.71 4.35 6.95
C ILE A 24 -1.50 5.38 8.08
N SER A 25 -1.52 4.94 9.33
CA SER A 25 -1.31 5.83 10.49
C SER A 25 0.09 6.45 10.49
N LEU A 26 1.13 5.66 10.19
CA LEU A 26 2.50 6.13 10.06
C LEU A 26 2.61 7.24 9.01
N VAL A 27 2.09 6.99 7.81
CA VAL A 27 2.20 7.94 6.68
C VAL A 27 1.39 9.20 6.95
N LYS A 28 0.23 9.11 7.62
CA LYS A 28 -0.57 10.28 8.00
C LYS A 28 0.07 11.16 9.08
N THR A 29 0.93 10.59 9.93
CA THR A 29 1.48 11.28 11.09
C THR A 29 2.89 11.82 10.85
N VAL A 30 3.70 11.13 10.05
CA VAL A 30 5.10 11.51 9.81
C VAL A 30 5.23 12.43 8.59
N ARG A 31 5.50 13.72 8.81
CA ARG A 31 5.57 14.75 7.75
C ARG A 31 6.81 14.72 6.85
N TYR A 32 7.87 14.02 7.24
CA TYR A 32 9.15 13.98 6.53
C TYR A 32 9.57 12.55 6.17
N LEU A 33 8.60 11.66 5.97
CA LEU A 33 8.86 10.28 5.59
C LEU A 33 9.37 10.26 4.15
N ASN A 34 10.69 10.26 3.95
CA ASN A 34 11.28 10.31 2.62
C ASN A 34 11.14 8.99 1.85
N ALA A 35 11.32 7.87 2.53
CA ALA A 35 11.30 6.53 1.97
C ALA A 35 10.48 5.56 2.83
N LEU A 36 9.72 4.69 2.18
CA LEU A 36 8.93 3.62 2.79
C LEU A 36 9.02 2.37 1.91
N ALA A 37 9.56 1.30 2.46
CA ALA A 37 9.61 -0.01 1.82
C ALA A 37 8.76 -1.00 2.63
N ILE A 38 7.78 -1.64 1.99
CA ILE A 38 6.86 -2.58 2.63
C ILE A 38 7.06 -3.98 2.03
N ARG A 39 7.37 -4.93 2.91
CA ARG A 39 7.55 -6.35 2.57
C ARG A 39 6.31 -7.18 2.91
N GLU A 40 5.52 -6.70 3.86
CA GLU A 40 4.34 -7.34 4.43
C GLU A 40 3.16 -7.30 3.46
N ARG A 41 2.19 -8.20 3.68
CA ARG A 41 1.00 -8.27 2.84
C ARG A 41 0.06 -7.11 3.15
N ILE A 42 -0.37 -6.35 2.12
CA ILE A 42 -1.31 -5.24 2.24
C ILE A 42 -2.35 -5.26 1.11
N SER A 43 -3.47 -4.57 1.30
CA SER A 43 -4.48 -4.40 0.24
C SER A 43 -4.11 -3.33 -0.78
N THR A 44 -4.69 -3.39 -1.98
CA THR A 44 -4.58 -2.32 -2.98
C THR A 44 -5.14 -0.99 -2.49
N ALA A 45 -6.21 -1.00 -1.68
CA ALA A 45 -6.70 0.22 -1.07
C ALA A 45 -5.67 0.85 -0.13
N THR A 46 -5.03 0.04 0.73
CA THR A 46 -3.94 0.48 1.61
C THR A 46 -2.77 1.08 0.83
N CYS A 47 -2.37 0.43 -0.27
CA CYS A 47 -1.32 0.94 -1.17
C CYS A 47 -1.65 2.34 -1.70
N LEU A 48 -2.87 2.53 -2.22
CA LEU A 48 -3.35 3.81 -2.73
C LEU A 48 -3.37 4.91 -1.66
N LEU A 49 -3.72 4.57 -0.43
CA LEU A 49 -3.79 5.52 0.68
C LEU A 49 -2.42 5.94 1.20
N ILE A 50 -1.50 4.98 1.27
CA ILE A 50 -0.10 5.28 1.56
C ILE A 50 0.44 6.27 0.53
N ALA A 51 0.19 6.05 -0.76
CA ALA A 51 0.60 6.99 -1.79
C ALA A 51 -0.10 8.35 -1.66
N TYR A 52 -1.42 8.37 -1.43
CA TYR A 52 -2.19 9.61 -1.29
C TYR A 52 -1.72 10.48 -0.13
N TYR A 53 -1.57 9.91 1.06
CA TYR A 53 -1.06 10.67 2.22
C TYR A 53 0.44 10.93 2.10
N GLY A 54 1.21 9.97 1.60
CA GLY A 54 2.66 10.09 1.43
C GLY A 54 3.05 11.20 0.47
N ALA A 55 2.32 11.38 -0.63
CA ALA A 55 2.52 12.48 -1.57
C ALA A 55 2.39 13.86 -0.89
N LYS A 56 1.50 13.99 0.10
CA LYS A 56 1.34 15.22 0.91
C LYS A 56 2.42 15.40 1.98
N HIS A 57 3.13 14.32 2.33
CA HIS A 57 4.14 14.26 3.38
C HIS A 57 5.55 14.00 2.86
N ASN A 58 5.82 14.39 1.60
CA ASN A 58 7.14 14.36 0.98
C ASN A 58 7.74 12.94 0.80
N LEU A 59 6.88 11.92 0.67
CA LEU A 59 7.30 10.55 0.34
C LEU A 59 7.80 10.48 -1.10
N LYS A 60 9.12 10.32 -1.24
CA LYS A 60 9.81 10.23 -2.54
C LYS A 60 10.07 8.79 -2.96
N HIS A 61 10.17 7.88 -2.02
CA HIS A 61 10.50 6.50 -2.32
C HIS A 61 9.47 5.59 -1.67
N PHE A 62 8.56 5.04 -2.47
CA PHE A 62 7.61 4.04 -2.00
C PHE A 62 7.87 2.74 -2.72
N TYR A 63 8.25 1.71 -1.97
CA TYR A 63 8.61 0.42 -2.51
C TYR A 63 7.69 -0.67 -1.97
N LEU A 64 7.15 -1.47 -2.88
CA LEU A 64 6.18 -2.50 -2.53
C LEU A 64 6.37 -3.73 -3.39
N ARG A 65 6.38 -4.90 -2.76
CA ARG A 65 6.42 -6.19 -3.46
C ARG A 65 5.05 -6.50 -4.04
N ARG A 66 4.96 -6.66 -5.37
CA ARG A 66 3.71 -6.97 -6.08
C ARG A 66 3.03 -8.23 -5.55
N ASN A 67 3.80 -9.27 -5.21
CA ASN A 67 3.28 -10.54 -4.69
C ASN A 67 2.63 -10.42 -3.29
N CYS A 68 2.94 -9.34 -2.57
CA CYS A 68 2.40 -9.05 -1.25
C CYS A 68 1.19 -8.12 -1.31
N VAL A 69 0.77 -7.68 -2.50
CA VAL A 69 -0.43 -6.86 -2.66
C VAL A 69 -1.63 -7.75 -2.97
N ILE A 70 -2.74 -7.54 -2.26
CA ILE A 70 -4.01 -8.22 -2.56
C ILE A 70 -4.99 -7.23 -3.18
N LEU A 71 -5.64 -7.60 -4.28
CA LEU A 71 -6.70 -6.81 -4.91
C LEU A 71 -7.95 -6.79 -4.01
N ARG A 72 -8.02 -5.82 -3.10
CA ARG A 72 -9.15 -5.65 -2.17
C ARG A 72 -9.34 -4.19 -1.80
N ASN A 73 -10.61 -3.79 -1.74
CA ASN A 73 -11.04 -2.56 -1.08
C ASN A 73 -11.57 -2.87 0.32
N GLU A 74 -10.67 -3.04 1.30
CA GLU A 74 -11.07 -3.30 2.69
C GLU A 74 -11.23 -2.02 3.52
N TYR A 75 -11.15 -0.84 2.87
CA TYR A 75 -10.96 0.44 3.55
C TYR A 75 -12.23 1.02 4.19
N ARG A 76 -13.41 0.73 3.62
CA ARG A 76 -14.70 1.30 4.07
C ARG A 76 -15.01 1.02 5.54
N LYS A 77 -14.49 -0.07 6.13
CA LYS A 77 -14.83 -0.49 7.49
C LYS A 77 -13.97 0.09 8.61
N TYR A 78 -12.77 0.62 8.33
CA TYR A 78 -11.75 0.72 9.39
C TYR A 78 -11.11 2.09 9.60
N VAL A 79 -11.22 3.04 8.67
CA VAL A 79 -10.36 4.25 8.72
C VAL A 79 -11.13 5.56 8.54
N PHE A 80 -12.34 5.54 7.99
CA PHE A 80 -13.13 6.76 7.82
C PHE A 80 -14.26 6.87 8.82
N ASN A 81 -14.39 8.07 9.37
CA ASN A 81 -15.63 8.53 9.96
C ASN A 81 -16.48 9.07 8.79
N GLU A 82 -17.67 8.52 8.57
CA GLU A 82 -18.50 8.74 7.37
C GLU A 82 -19.02 10.19 7.21
N ARG A 83 -18.69 11.11 8.13
CA ARG A 83 -19.21 12.48 8.20
C ARG A 83 -18.30 13.57 7.63
N ASP A 84 -17.26 13.22 6.89
CA ASP A 84 -16.30 14.18 6.31
C ASP A 84 -16.34 14.07 4.78
N ASP A 85 -16.74 15.14 4.10
CA ASP A 85 -16.91 15.20 2.64
C ASP A 85 -15.62 14.84 1.88
N ASN A 86 -14.46 15.08 2.47
CA ASN A 86 -13.17 14.68 1.90
C ASN A 86 -13.04 13.14 1.82
N ASN A 87 -13.70 12.41 2.72
CA ASN A 87 -13.69 10.95 2.74
C ASN A 87 -14.52 10.35 1.58
N GLU A 88 -15.59 11.02 1.14
CA GLU A 88 -16.40 10.56 0.01
C GLU A 88 -15.61 10.58 -1.30
N GLN A 89 -14.86 11.67 -1.54
CA GLN A 89 -14.01 11.79 -2.74
C GLN A 89 -12.91 10.72 -2.74
N ILE A 90 -12.25 10.51 -1.60
CA ILE A 90 -11.23 9.45 -1.48
C ILE A 90 -11.87 8.08 -1.66
N HIS A 91 -13.06 7.84 -1.10
CA HIS A 91 -13.77 6.57 -1.27
C HIS A 91 -14.08 6.27 -2.73
N SER A 92 -14.67 7.24 -3.46
CA SER A 92 -14.96 7.10 -4.89
C SER A 92 -13.69 6.85 -5.71
N TRP A 93 -12.61 7.59 -5.40
CA TRP A 93 -11.32 7.39 -6.04
C TRP A 93 -10.73 5.99 -5.76
N LEU A 94 -10.85 5.49 -4.53
CA LEU A 94 -10.41 4.13 -4.19
C LEU A 94 -11.22 3.07 -4.95
N GLU A 95 -12.55 3.18 -4.96
CA GLU A 95 -13.41 2.22 -5.66
C GLU A 95 -13.10 2.11 -7.15
N LYS A 96 -12.72 3.23 -7.77
CA LYS A 96 -12.31 3.30 -9.17
C LYS A 96 -10.95 2.64 -9.42
N ASN A 97 -9.98 2.85 -8.53
CA ASN A 97 -8.57 2.52 -8.80
C ASN A 97 -8.10 1.20 -8.17
N CYS A 98 -8.71 0.71 -7.09
CA CYS A 98 -8.16 -0.42 -6.32
C CYS A 98 -8.43 -1.82 -6.92
N ARG A 99 -9.15 -1.91 -8.04
CA ARG A 99 -9.67 -3.19 -8.60
C ARG A 99 -8.70 -3.90 -9.55
N LYS A 100 -7.68 -3.20 -10.04
CA LYS A 100 -6.66 -3.73 -10.96
C LYS A 100 -5.29 -3.17 -10.58
N TYR A 101 -4.25 -3.96 -10.74
CA TYR A 101 -2.89 -3.52 -10.42
C TYR A 101 -2.46 -2.33 -11.28
N ASP A 102 -2.70 -2.38 -12.58
CA ASP A 102 -2.32 -1.30 -13.52
C ASP A 102 -2.98 0.02 -13.13
N HIS A 103 -4.27 0.01 -12.75
CA HIS A 103 -4.96 1.20 -12.26
C HIS A 103 -4.35 1.74 -10.97
N VAL A 104 -3.87 0.87 -10.08
CA VAL A 104 -3.18 1.29 -8.85
C VAL A 104 -1.84 1.96 -9.21
N GLU A 105 -1.07 1.35 -10.09
CA GLU A 105 0.24 1.86 -10.52
C GLU A 105 0.10 3.22 -11.24
N ASP A 106 -0.88 3.36 -12.13
CA ASP A 106 -1.20 4.61 -12.82
C ASP A 106 -1.60 5.72 -11.83
N ALA A 107 -2.50 5.39 -10.89
CA ALA A 107 -2.98 6.34 -9.90
C ALA A 107 -1.86 6.84 -8.97
N ILE A 108 -0.94 5.94 -8.57
CA ILE A 108 0.23 6.31 -7.75
C ILE A 108 1.23 7.11 -8.58
N SER A 109 1.43 6.76 -9.85
CA SER A 109 2.29 7.52 -10.76
C SER A 109 1.84 8.97 -10.90
N ILE A 110 0.52 9.18 -11.03
CA ILE A 110 -0.09 10.53 -11.06
C ILE A 110 0.16 11.27 -9.74
N LEU A 111 -0.09 10.63 -8.59
CA LEU A 111 0.12 11.26 -7.27
C LEU A 111 1.56 11.69 -7.03
N PHE A 112 2.53 10.93 -7.54
CA PHE A 112 3.95 11.21 -7.39
C PHE A 112 4.56 12.04 -8.53
N GLY A 113 3.80 12.30 -9.60
CA GLY A 113 4.27 13.01 -10.77
C GLY A 113 5.41 12.30 -11.52
N ARG A 114 5.54 10.98 -11.37
CA ARG A 114 6.58 10.17 -12.03
C ARG A 114 6.10 8.72 -12.18
N PRO A 115 6.66 7.94 -13.13
CA PRO A 115 6.35 6.52 -13.24
C PRO A 115 6.61 5.79 -11.93
N TRP A 116 5.62 5.03 -11.48
CA TRP A 116 5.68 4.18 -10.30
C TRP A 116 5.06 2.83 -10.63
N LYS A 117 5.70 1.75 -10.18
CA LYS A 117 5.19 0.38 -10.34
C LYS A 117 5.48 -0.44 -9.10
N MET A 118 4.69 -1.48 -8.87
CA MET A 118 5.02 -2.49 -7.88
C MET A 118 6.23 -3.28 -8.34
N LEU A 119 7.06 -3.70 -7.39
CA LEU A 119 8.30 -4.41 -7.69
C LEU A 119 8.07 -5.91 -7.67
N THR A 120 8.74 -6.60 -8.60
CA THR A 120 8.96 -8.04 -8.48
C THR A 120 9.78 -8.35 -7.23
N ASP A 121 9.76 -9.60 -6.78
CA ASP A 121 10.56 -10.01 -5.62
C ASP A 121 12.06 -9.81 -5.83
N TRP A 122 12.53 -9.98 -7.07
CA TRP A 122 13.91 -9.73 -7.43
C TRP A 122 14.23 -8.23 -7.35
N GLU A 123 13.45 -7.37 -8.02
CA GLU A 123 13.65 -5.91 -7.98
C GLU A 123 13.62 -5.39 -6.54
N TYR A 124 12.68 -5.89 -5.72
CA TYR A 124 12.55 -5.44 -4.32
C TYR A 124 13.77 -5.78 -3.45
N ASN A 125 14.39 -6.94 -3.68
CA ASN A 125 15.59 -7.33 -2.91
C ASN A 125 16.87 -6.59 -3.35
N HIS A 126 16.83 -5.88 -4.49
CA HIS A 126 17.95 -5.12 -5.04
C HIS A 126 17.72 -3.60 -4.98
N ILE A 127 16.79 -3.14 -4.15
CA ILE A 127 16.61 -1.70 -3.92
C ILE A 127 17.81 -1.17 -3.14
N HIS A 128 18.43 -0.12 -3.66
CA HIS A 128 19.37 0.71 -2.92
C HIS A 128 18.59 1.89 -2.33
N VAL A 129 18.48 1.94 -1.00
CA VAL A 129 17.82 3.00 -0.24
C VAL A 129 18.87 3.95 0.31
#